data_AF-A0A3N1YCC6-F1
#
_entry.id   AF-A0A3N1YCC6-F1
#
_cell.length_a   1.000
_cell.length_b   1.000
_cell.length_c   1.000
_cell.angle_alpha   90.00
_cell.angle_beta   90.00
_cell.angle_gamma   90.00
#
_symmetry.space_group_name_H-M   'P 1'
#
loop_
_entity.id
_entity.type
_entity.pdbx_description
1 polymer ?
#
loop_
_entity_poly.entity_id
_entity_poly.type
_entity_poly.pdbx_seq_one_letter_code
_entity_poly.pdbx_strand_id
1 'polypeptide(L)'
;MQTELLQQADRVLAALPAGRREAVREIVVDAVHRGELTVTGRAFIARVSGSTFLADVLSDALTEQRRALEQRRALEHDRVE
;
A
#
# COMPACT_ATOMS: atom_id res chain seq x y z
N MET A 1 10.99 1.39 13.15
CA MET A 1 11.24 1.01 11.74
C MET A 1 10.00 1.12 10.86
N GLN A 2 8.94 0.31 11.03
CA GLN A 2 7.80 0.36 10.11
C GLN A 2 7.07 1.73 10.09
N THR A 3 6.87 2.34 11.26
CA THR A 3 6.27 3.68 11.38
C THR A 3 7.10 4.77 10.68
N GLU A 4 8.43 4.64 10.69
CA GLU A 4 9.33 5.61 10.04
C GLU A 4 9.25 5.51 8.51
N LEU A 5 9.10 4.29 7.97
CA LEU A 5 8.89 4.06 6.53
C LEU A 5 7.56 4.66 6.07
N LEU A 6 6.48 4.47 6.84
CA LEU A 6 5.17 5.05 6.53
C LEU A 6 5.20 6.58 6.58
N GLN A 7 5.82 7.16 7.61
CA GLN A 7 6.00 8.62 7.69
C GLN A 7 6.84 9.16 6.53
N GLN A 8 7.86 8.42 6.10
CA GLN A 8 8.64 8.80 4.92
C GLN A 8 7.81 8.71 3.64
N ALA A 9 6.97 7.68 3.49
CA ALA A 9 6.05 7.56 2.36
C ALA A 9 5.06 8.74 2.32
N ASP A 10 4.52 9.14 3.46
CA ASP A 10 3.65 10.31 3.57
C ASP A 10 4.36 11.60 3.12
N ARG A 11 5.62 11.79 3.52
CA ARG A 11 6.43 12.94 3.07
C ARG A 11 6.67 12.94 1.57
N VAL A 12 7.01 11.79 0.98
CA VAL A 12 7.22 11.66 -0.47
C VAL A 12 5.93 11.93 -1.23
N LEU A 13 4.79 11.41 -0.76
CA LEU A 13 3.47 11.66 -1.34
C LEU A 13 3.08 13.15 -1.24
N ALA A 14 3.33 13.78 -0.09
CA ALA A 14 3.07 15.20 0.14
C ALA A 14 3.95 16.11 -0.73
N ALA A 15 5.15 15.67 -1.11
CA ALA A 15 6.02 16.42 -2.01
C ALA A 15 5.57 16.38 -3.50
N LEU A 16 4.68 15.46 -3.88
CA LEU A 16 4.18 15.39 -5.25
C LEU A 16 3.31 16.60 -5.60
N PRO A 17 3.30 17.05 -6.88
CA PRO A 17 2.33 18.01 -7.39
C PRO A 17 0.89 17.52 -7.16
N ALA A 18 -0.04 18.45 -6.88
CA ALA A 18 -1.41 18.12 -6.47
C ALA A 18 -2.11 17.09 -7.37
N GLY A 19 -2.07 17.27 -8.71
CA GLY A 19 -2.71 16.32 -9.63
C GLY A 19 -2.07 14.92 -9.65
N ARG A 20 -0.76 14.83 -9.42
CA ARG A 20 -0.07 13.52 -9.32
C ARG A 20 -0.36 12.85 -7.99
N ARG A 21 -0.44 13.64 -6.91
CA ARG A 21 -0.80 13.16 -5.58
C ARG A 21 -2.18 12.53 -5.58
N GLU A 22 -3.14 13.16 -6.23
CA GLU A 22 -4.51 12.64 -6.32
C GLU A 22 -4.55 11.31 -7.08
N ALA A 23 -3.90 11.23 -8.25
CA ALA A 23 -3.82 9.98 -9.01
C ALA A 23 -3.16 8.83 -8.20
N VAL A 24 -2.13 9.12 -7.40
CA VAL A 24 -1.54 8.10 -6.52
C VAL A 24 -2.51 7.67 -5.42
N ARG A 25 -3.31 8.59 -4.85
CA ARG A 25 -4.34 8.27 -3.85
C ARG A 25 -5.44 7.39 -4.43
N GLU A 26 -5.89 7.66 -5.64
CA GLU A 26 -6.85 6.81 -6.36
C GLU A 26 -6.30 5.39 -6.53
N ILE A 27 -5.04 5.26 -6.97
CA ILE A 27 -4.39 3.96 -7.10
C ILE A 27 -4.30 3.23 -5.75
N VAL A 28 -3.98 3.94 -4.66
CA VAL A 28 -3.95 3.35 -3.31
C VAL A 28 -5.32 2.82 -2.92
N VAL A 29 -6.38 3.60 -3.13
CA VAL A 29 -7.76 3.19 -2.83
C VAL A 29 -8.15 1.96 -3.64
N ASP A 30 -7.86 1.93 -4.94
CA ASP A 30 -8.12 0.78 -5.79
C ASP A 30 -7.33 -0.47 -5.36
N ALA A 31 -6.06 -0.29 -4.98
CA ALA A 31 -5.21 -1.38 -4.54
C ALA A 31 -5.69 -1.97 -3.21
N VAL A 32 -6.15 -1.15 -2.27
CA VAL A 32 -6.76 -1.59 -1.02
C VAL A 32 -8.06 -2.36 -1.27
N HIS A 33 -8.93 -1.87 -2.16
CA HIS A 33 -10.16 -2.58 -2.51
C HIS A 33 -9.90 -3.95 -3.15
N ARG A 34 -8.87 -4.05 -3.99
CA ARG A 34 -8.48 -5.31 -4.64
C ARG A 34 -7.65 -6.22 -3.74
N GLY A 35 -7.00 -5.67 -2.72
CA GLY A 35 -6.01 -6.37 -1.90
C GLY A 35 -4.65 -6.56 -2.61
N GLU A 36 -4.41 -5.87 -3.73
CA GLU A 36 -3.18 -5.97 -4.50
C GLU A 36 -2.86 -4.68 -5.25
N LEU A 37 -1.56 -4.40 -5.42
CA LEU A 37 -1.08 -3.33 -6.28
C LEU A 37 -0.80 -3.87 -7.68
N THR A 38 -1.50 -3.36 -8.70
CA THR A 38 -1.31 -3.79 -10.08
C THR A 38 0.06 -3.36 -10.62
N VAL A 39 0.57 -4.10 -11.61
CA VAL A 39 1.84 -3.75 -12.30
C VAL A 39 1.79 -2.35 -12.90
N THR A 40 0.66 -1.99 -13.51
CA THR A 40 0.45 -0.64 -14.08
C THR A 40 0.43 0.43 -12.98
N GLY A 41 -0.27 0.18 -11.86
CA GLY A 41 -0.28 1.10 -10.72
C GLY A 41 1.11 1.30 -10.12
N ARG A 42 1.88 0.20 -9.95
CA ARG A 42 3.27 0.23 -9.50
C ARG A 42 4.16 1.06 -10.43
N ALA A 43 4.08 0.81 -11.74
CA ALA A 43 4.85 1.56 -12.73
C ALA A 43 4.48 3.05 -12.75
N PHE A 44 3.19 3.38 -12.62
CA PHE A 44 2.73 4.75 -12.54
C PHE A 44 3.30 5.46 -11.32
N ILE A 45 3.14 4.87 -10.13
CA ILE A 45 3.66 5.42 -8.86
C ILE A 45 5.16 5.68 -8.99
N ALA A 46 5.94 4.70 -9.45
CA ALA A 46 7.38 4.84 -9.61
C ALA A 46 7.77 5.98 -10.57
N ARG A 47 7.02 6.13 -11.66
CA ARG A 47 7.24 7.21 -12.63
C ARG A 47 6.95 8.59 -12.05
N VAL A 48 5.85 8.74 -11.29
CA VAL A 48 5.44 10.07 -10.78
C VAL A 48 6.26 10.52 -9.58
N SER A 49 6.71 9.57 -8.75
CA SER A 49 7.58 9.83 -7.59
C SER A 49 9.07 9.85 -7.94
N GLY A 50 9.45 9.31 -9.09
CA GLY A 50 10.86 9.11 -9.47
C GLY A 50 11.54 7.97 -8.71
N SER A 51 10.79 7.13 -8.00
CA SER A 51 11.33 6.03 -7.16
C SER A 51 10.28 4.95 -6.91
N THR A 52 10.70 3.68 -6.82
CA THR A 52 9.80 2.57 -6.47
C THR A 52 9.35 2.59 -5.01
N PHE A 53 9.98 3.41 -4.16
CA PHE A 53 9.78 3.43 -2.71
C PHE A 53 8.29 3.43 -2.29
N LEU A 54 7.48 4.33 -2.84
CA LEU A 54 6.04 4.40 -2.50
C LEU A 54 5.28 3.13 -2.91
N ALA A 55 5.62 2.55 -4.05
CA ALA A 55 4.96 1.34 -4.54
C ALA A 55 5.37 0.10 -3.73
N ASP A 56 6.63 0.05 -3.28
CA ASP A 56 7.16 -1.03 -2.47
C ASP A 56 6.51 -0.97 -1.07
N VAL A 57 6.47 0.21 -0.42
CA VAL A 57 5.78 0.40 0.86
C VAL A 57 4.30 0.00 0.80
N LEU A 58 3.60 0.38 -0.28
CA LEU A 58 2.19 -0.01 -0.47
C LEU A 58 2.03 -1.52 -0.65
N SER A 59 2.91 -2.16 -1.42
CA SER A 59 2.86 -3.61 -1.66
C SER A 59 3.10 -4.40 -0.37
N ASP A 60 4.05 -3.95 0.44
CA ASP A 60 4.35 -4.54 1.75
C ASP A 60 3.16 -4.39 2.70
N ALA A 61 2.57 -3.18 2.78
CA ALA A 61 1.39 -2.93 3.61
C ALA A 61 0.19 -3.82 3.24
N LEU A 62 -0.08 -4.00 1.94
CA LEU A 62 -1.14 -4.89 1.47
C LEU A 62 -0.84 -6.37 1.80
N THR A 63 0.42 -6.77 1.73
CA THR A 63 0.85 -8.14 2.08
C THR A 63 0.68 -8.41 3.56
N GLU A 64 1.08 -7.47 4.42
CA GLU A 64 0.88 -7.58 5.86
C GLU A 64 -0.59 -7.58 6.25
N GLN A 65 -1.41 -6.72 5.64
CA GLN A 65 -2.85 -6.70 5.88
C GLN A 65 -3.49 -8.07 5.55
N ARG A 66 -3.13 -8.66 4.41
CA ARG A 66 -3.61 -9.99 4.01
C ARG A 66 -3.21 -11.06 5.03
N ARG A 67 -1.94 -11.09 5.46
CA ARG A 67 -1.46 -12.03 6.49
C ARG A 67 -2.22 -11.85 7.81
N ALA A 68 -2.47 -10.61 8.23
CA ALA A 68 -3.21 -10.34 9.46
C ALA A 68 -4.67 -10.82 9.37
N LEU A 69 -5.31 -10.68 8.19
CA LEU A 69 -6.67 -11.19 7.95
C LEU A 69 -6.72 -12.72 7.96
N GLU A 70 -5.73 -13.39 7.34
CA GLU A 70 -5.60 -14.85 7.35
C GLU A 70 -5.40 -15.39 8.77
N GLN A 71 -4.52 -14.75 9.56
CA GLN A 71 -4.29 -15.11 10.95
C GLN A 71 -5.55 -14.95 11.81
N ARG A 72 -6.28 -13.84 11.64
CA ARG A 72 -7.56 -13.63 12.34
C ARG A 72 -8.57 -14.73 12.02
N ARG A 73 -8.71 -15.09 10.74
CA ARG A 73 -9.61 -16.18 10.33
C ARG A 73 -9.21 -17.53 10.92
N ALA A 74 -7.91 -17.82 10.97
CA ALA A 74 -7.41 -19.06 11.57
C ALA A 74 -7.73 -19.13 13.08
N LEU A 75 -7.51 -18.03 13.81
CA LEU A 75 -7.85 -17.93 15.24
C LEU A 75 -9.36 -17.98 15.51
N GLU A 76 -10.17 -17.48 14.58
CA GLU A 76 -11.63 -17.59 14.65
C GLU A 76 -12.11 -19.02 14.39
N HIS A 77 -11.46 -19.78 13.50
CA HIS A 77 -11.78 -21.18 13.24
C HIS A 77 -11.42 -22.10 14.41
N ASP A 78 -10.26 -21.88 15.04
CA ASP A 78 -9.74 -22.66 16.17
C ASP A 78 -10.56 -22.47 17.47
N ARG A 79 -11.37 -21.42 17.55
CA ARG A 79 -12.28 -21.15 18.69
C ARG A 79 -13.63 -21.86 18.61
N VAL A 80 -13.93 -22.50 17.48
CA VAL A 80 -15.24 -23.12 17.21
C VAL A 80 -15.18 -24.65 17.28
N GLU A 81 -13.98 -25.24 17.34
CA GLU A 81 -13.75 -26.67 17.61
C GLU A 81 -13.48 -26.94 19.11
#